data_AF-A0A2P7TPR7-F1
#
_entry.id   AF-A0A2P7TPR7-F1
#
_cell.length_a   1.000
_cell.length_b   1.000
_cell.length_c   1.000
_cell.angle_alpha   90.00
_cell.angle_beta   90.00
_cell.angle_gamma   90.00
#
_symmetry.space_group_name_H-M   'P 1'
#
loop_
_entity.id
_entity.type
_entity.pdbx_description
1 polymer ?
#
loop_
_entity_poly.entity_id
_entity_poly.type
_entity_poly.pdbx_seq_one_letter_code
_entity_poly.pdbx_strand_id
1 'polypeptide(L)'
;MKTLFARLTAVAAIFTLLIFLFTACTKEDKPAPAIPPANSLIMDFTKFPADEGKTTEEAATKANFGYAAVNVGWWNTVLVVNLAIPVAAFLESFNHDAVYDVATEKWTWSYNFNAAGWHTARLEATMAAPDEVHWEMYISKAGAFTNFLWFSGNSKTDNSMATWLLRKDPTAPTDFVAIEWHNNAAAGTSNIRYTNVAPGVDNGAYIEYGLTNNELNAFYNIYLINGDNLVNIEWNTNSKEGRVKNLAHFGNEDWHCWDTLLEDVVCE
;
A
#
# COMPACT_ATOMS: atom_id res chain seq x y z
N MET A 1 45.03 -47.34 -59.50
CA MET A 1 43.95 -48.13 -58.90
C MET A 1 43.93 -47.89 -57.37
N LYS A 2 43.82 -46.70 -56.77
CA LYS A 2 43.15 -45.41 -57.06
C LYS A 2 41.71 -45.55 -57.52
N THR A 3 40.83 -46.05 -56.64
CA THR A 3 39.39 -45.70 -56.50
C THR A 3 38.62 -46.75 -55.67
N LEU A 4 39.08 -47.11 -54.45
CA LEU A 4 38.29 -48.02 -53.61
C LEU A 4 38.52 -47.87 -52.09
N PHE A 5 38.89 -46.67 -51.64
CA PHE A 5 39.14 -46.38 -50.20
C PHE A 5 38.27 -45.24 -49.64
N ALA A 6 37.20 -44.85 -50.35
CA ALA A 6 36.45 -43.63 -50.03
C ALA A 6 35.00 -43.87 -49.56
N ARG A 7 34.65 -45.07 -49.08
CA ARG A 7 33.26 -45.37 -48.65
C ARG A 7 33.09 -46.18 -47.36
N LEU A 8 34.05 -46.13 -46.44
CA LEU A 8 33.87 -46.78 -45.12
C LEU A 8 34.22 -45.93 -43.89
N THR A 9 34.60 -44.66 -44.06
CA THR A 9 34.94 -43.75 -42.96
C THR A 9 34.00 -42.55 -42.90
N ALA A 10 32.69 -42.78 -43.04
CA ALA A 10 31.69 -41.73 -42.92
C ALA A 10 30.49 -42.11 -42.03
N VAL A 11 30.61 -43.17 -41.22
CA VAL A 11 29.52 -43.62 -40.32
C VAL A 11 29.94 -43.63 -38.84
N ALA A 12 31.23 -43.44 -38.52
CA ALA A 12 31.73 -43.51 -37.13
C ALA A 12 32.03 -42.15 -36.48
N ALA A 13 31.66 -41.02 -37.10
CA ALA A 13 31.95 -39.67 -36.60
C ALA A 13 30.71 -38.80 -36.35
N ILE A 14 29.51 -39.40 -36.31
CA ILE A 14 28.23 -38.70 -36.04
C ILE A 14 27.62 -39.15 -34.69
N PHE A 15 28.31 -40.02 -33.92
CA PHE A 15 27.77 -40.58 -32.67
C PHE A 15 28.48 -40.08 -31.40
N THR A 16 29.23 -38.98 -31.46
CA THR A 16 29.98 -38.42 -30.32
C THR A 16 29.75 -36.91 -30.12
N LEU A 17 28.63 -36.39 -30.62
CA LEU A 17 28.20 -35.01 -30.37
C LEU A 17 26.74 -34.97 -29.87
N LEU A 18 26.36 -35.89 -28.99
CA LEU A 18 25.01 -35.97 -28.44
C LEU A 18 24.96 -36.28 -26.92
N ILE A 19 25.98 -35.82 -26.17
CA ILE A 19 26.05 -36.01 -24.70
C ILE A 19 26.22 -34.67 -23.95
N PHE A 20 26.20 -33.52 -24.63
CA PHE A 20 26.16 -32.21 -23.97
C PHE A 20 24.75 -31.64 -23.78
N LEU A 21 23.73 -32.50 -23.66
CA LEU A 21 22.47 -32.10 -23.01
C LEU A 21 22.66 -32.20 -21.48
N PHE A 22 23.65 -31.47 -20.97
CA PHE A 22 23.68 -31.13 -19.56
C PHE A 22 22.54 -30.14 -19.33
N THR A 23 21.45 -30.65 -18.76
CA THR A 23 20.67 -29.95 -17.73
C THR A 23 20.52 -28.45 -17.98
N ALA A 24 19.80 -28.09 -19.03
CA ALA A 24 18.95 -26.91 -18.90
C ALA A 24 17.96 -27.28 -17.80
N CYS A 25 18.30 -26.92 -16.56
CA CYS A 25 17.36 -26.85 -15.47
C CYS A 25 16.23 -26.00 -16.03
N THR A 26 15.14 -26.64 -16.47
CA THR A 26 13.88 -25.92 -16.68
C THR A 26 13.61 -25.32 -15.33
N LYS A 27 13.86 -24.02 -15.16
CA LYS A 27 13.36 -23.30 -14.00
C LYS A 27 11.90 -23.68 -13.95
N GLU A 28 11.48 -24.30 -12.86
CA GLU A 28 10.06 -24.49 -12.62
C GLU A 28 9.50 -23.07 -12.49
N ASP A 29 9.03 -22.53 -13.61
CA ASP A 29 8.44 -21.20 -13.68
C ASP A 29 7.07 -21.28 -13.01
N LYS A 30 7.10 -21.28 -11.68
CA LYS A 30 5.91 -21.12 -10.86
C LYS A 30 5.46 -19.66 -11.02
N PRO A 31 4.25 -19.38 -11.54
CA PRO A 31 3.81 -18.02 -11.76
C PRO A 31 3.80 -17.26 -10.43
N ALA A 32 4.34 -16.03 -10.44
CA ALA A 32 4.35 -15.19 -9.27
C ALA A 32 2.92 -14.77 -8.89
N PRO A 33 2.59 -14.71 -7.58
CA PRO A 33 1.35 -14.08 -7.16
C PRO A 33 1.35 -12.61 -7.58
N ALA A 34 0.17 -12.09 -7.91
CA ALA A 34 0.01 -10.67 -8.17
C ALA A 34 0.35 -9.87 -6.90
N ILE A 35 1.14 -8.81 -7.04
CA ILE A 35 1.36 -7.84 -5.97
C ILE A 35 0.01 -7.18 -5.66
N PRO A 36 -0.41 -7.08 -4.37
CA PRO A 36 -1.65 -6.42 -3.99
C PRO A 36 -1.70 -5.00 -4.54
N PRO A 37 -2.89 -4.45 -4.86
CA PRO A 37 -2.99 -3.13 -5.47
C PRO A 37 -2.40 -2.04 -4.58
N ALA A 38 -1.93 -0.94 -5.17
CA ALA A 38 -1.30 0.16 -4.43
C ALA A 38 -2.14 0.68 -3.24
N ASN A 39 -3.47 0.74 -3.42
CA ASN A 39 -4.41 1.16 -2.39
C ASN A 39 -4.58 0.17 -1.23
N SER A 40 -3.95 -1.01 -1.27
CA SER A 40 -3.89 -1.92 -0.13
C SER A 40 -2.88 -1.49 0.92
N LEU A 41 -1.86 -0.73 0.50
CA LEU A 41 -0.84 -0.16 1.39
C LEU A 41 -1.01 1.35 1.53
N ILE A 42 -1.53 2.06 0.53
CA ILE A 42 -1.51 3.53 0.43
C ILE A 42 -2.92 4.09 0.54
N MET A 43 -3.17 4.91 1.56
CA MET A 43 -4.41 5.68 1.70
C MET A 43 -4.46 6.83 0.68
N ASP A 44 -5.59 6.99 -0.01
CA ASP A 44 -5.79 8.05 -0.99
C ASP A 44 -6.37 9.31 -0.34
N PHE A 45 -5.48 10.27 -0.06
CA PHE A 45 -5.87 11.59 0.46
C PHE A 45 -6.31 12.56 -0.65
N THR A 46 -6.12 12.22 -1.93
CA THR A 46 -6.37 13.15 -3.05
C THR A 46 -7.86 13.33 -3.35
N LYS A 47 -8.70 12.44 -2.82
CA LYS A 47 -10.17 12.48 -2.94
C LYS A 47 -10.84 13.42 -1.95
N PHE A 48 -10.12 13.86 -0.92
CA PHE A 48 -10.65 14.84 0.02
C PHE A 48 -10.64 16.24 -0.61
N PRO A 49 -11.70 17.05 -0.47
CA PRO A 49 -11.74 18.36 -1.09
C PRO A 49 -10.60 19.26 -0.59
N ALA A 50 -10.03 20.04 -1.50
CA ALA A 50 -9.11 21.13 -1.18
C ALA A 50 -9.82 22.47 -1.41
N ASP A 51 -9.62 23.42 -0.51
CA ASP A 51 -10.04 24.80 -0.74
C ASP A 51 -9.01 25.48 -1.65
N GLU A 52 -9.42 25.81 -2.87
CA GLU A 52 -8.57 26.57 -3.81
C GLU A 52 -8.51 28.07 -3.45
N GLY A 53 -9.22 28.49 -2.40
CA GLY A 53 -9.29 29.85 -1.90
C GLY A 53 -10.07 30.76 -2.84
N LYS A 54 -11.12 31.42 -2.34
CA LYS A 54 -11.68 32.62 -3.00
C LYS A 54 -12.02 33.73 -2.03
N THR A 55 -12.00 34.90 -2.64
CA THR A 55 -11.88 36.26 -2.14
C THR A 55 -12.99 36.70 -1.20
N THR A 56 -12.58 37.54 -0.25
CA THR A 56 -13.35 38.45 0.60
C THR A 56 -14.69 38.90 -0.02
N GLU A 57 -15.77 38.21 0.34
CA GLU A 57 -17.11 38.78 0.50
C GLU A 57 -17.70 38.21 1.79
N GLU A 58 -18.45 39.05 2.52
CA GLU A 58 -18.92 38.77 3.88
C GLU A 58 -20.02 37.67 3.93
N ALA A 59 -19.90 36.80 4.93
CA ALA A 59 -20.94 36.02 5.63
C ALA A 59 -21.07 34.49 5.43
N ALA A 60 -20.24 33.82 4.63
CA ALA A 60 -20.18 32.35 4.64
C ALA A 60 -18.98 31.85 5.46
N THR A 61 -19.24 31.10 6.55
CA THR A 61 -18.18 30.45 7.33
C THR A 61 -17.81 29.12 6.70
N LYS A 62 -16.54 28.70 6.79
CA LYS A 62 -16.06 27.37 6.37
C LYS A 62 -15.53 26.57 7.56
N ALA A 63 -16.12 26.77 8.74
CA ALA A 63 -15.58 26.26 9.98
C ALA A 63 -15.67 24.73 10.05
N ASN A 64 -16.79 24.16 9.58
CA ASN A 64 -17.02 22.71 9.61
C ASN A 64 -16.07 21.98 8.66
N PHE A 65 -15.99 22.45 7.41
CA PHE A 65 -15.04 21.92 6.43
C PHE A 65 -13.59 22.15 6.89
N GLY A 66 -13.26 23.34 7.39
CA GLY A 66 -11.92 23.67 7.89
C GLY A 66 -11.47 22.75 9.04
N TYR A 67 -12.37 22.44 9.97
CA TYR A 67 -12.10 21.48 11.04
C TYR A 67 -11.85 20.07 10.50
N ALA A 68 -12.66 19.60 9.55
CA ALA A 68 -12.44 18.32 8.87
C ALA A 68 -11.08 18.28 8.14
N ALA A 69 -10.76 19.31 7.38
CA ALA A 69 -9.53 19.43 6.61
C ALA A 69 -8.26 19.43 7.48
N VAL A 70 -8.28 20.11 8.64
CA VAL A 70 -7.16 20.10 9.58
C VAL A 70 -6.91 18.70 10.14
N ASN A 71 -7.97 17.97 10.51
CA ASN A 71 -7.85 16.61 11.05
C ASN A 71 -7.29 15.63 10.00
N VAL A 72 -7.77 15.69 8.75
CA VAL A 72 -7.26 14.86 7.65
C VAL A 72 -5.82 15.25 7.31
N GLY A 73 -5.51 16.55 7.23
CA GLY A 73 -4.19 17.07 6.90
C GLY A 73 -3.10 16.71 7.92
N TRP A 74 -3.45 16.67 9.21
CA TRP A 74 -2.55 16.22 10.27
C TRP A 74 -2.09 14.77 10.04
N TRP A 75 -3.03 13.85 9.80
CA TRP A 75 -2.70 12.44 9.54
C TRP A 75 -1.93 12.26 8.23
N ASN A 76 -2.33 12.93 7.16
CA ASN A 76 -1.59 12.88 5.89
C ASN A 76 -0.11 13.28 6.10
N THR A 77 0.14 14.35 6.87
CA THR A 77 1.51 14.81 7.16
C THR A 77 2.31 13.76 7.94
N VAL A 78 1.73 13.22 9.02
CA VAL A 78 2.40 12.21 9.85
C VAL A 78 2.73 10.96 9.04
N LEU A 79 1.81 10.51 8.19
CA LEU A 79 1.97 9.30 7.40
C LEU A 79 2.96 9.50 6.25
N VAL A 80 2.87 10.60 5.49
CA VAL A 80 3.79 10.87 4.37
C VAL A 80 5.24 10.92 4.84
N VAL A 81 5.53 11.56 5.98
CA VAL A 81 6.90 11.67 6.50
C VAL A 81 7.47 10.31 6.88
N ASN A 82 6.69 9.46 7.54
CA ASN A 82 7.19 8.18 8.06
C ASN A 82 7.13 7.05 7.03
N LEU A 83 6.23 7.13 6.04
CA LEU A 83 5.96 6.05 5.08
C LEU A 83 6.59 6.27 3.70
N ALA A 84 7.27 7.39 3.46
CA ALA A 84 7.84 7.72 2.15
C ALA A 84 8.74 6.60 1.57
N ILE A 85 9.66 6.05 2.37
CA ILE A 85 10.58 4.99 1.93
C ILE A 85 9.84 3.67 1.62
N PRO A 86 9.05 3.09 2.54
CA PRO A 86 8.34 1.83 2.25
C PRO A 86 7.32 1.98 1.12
N VAL A 87 6.63 3.13 1.01
CA VAL A 87 5.70 3.40 -0.08
C VAL A 87 6.40 3.48 -1.42
N ALA A 88 7.53 4.19 -1.52
CA ALA A 88 8.31 4.27 -2.75
C ALA A 88 8.82 2.89 -3.18
N ALA A 89 9.29 2.07 -2.24
CA ALA A 89 9.70 0.70 -2.53
C ALA A 89 8.54 -0.15 -3.03
N PHE A 90 7.36 -0.07 -2.40
CA PHE A 90 6.18 -0.82 -2.82
C PHE A 90 5.69 -0.40 -4.21
N LEU A 91 5.62 0.90 -4.49
CA LEU A 91 5.26 1.40 -5.82
C LEU A 91 6.26 0.99 -6.90
N GLU A 92 7.55 0.99 -6.58
CA GLU A 92 8.57 0.55 -7.53
C GLU A 92 8.45 -0.95 -7.83
N SER A 93 7.96 -1.77 -6.90
CA SER A 93 7.85 -3.23 -7.10
C SER A 93 7.04 -3.64 -8.32
N PHE A 94 6.04 -2.83 -8.71
CA PHE A 94 5.19 -3.08 -9.89
C PHE A 94 5.94 -2.97 -11.22
N ASN A 95 7.17 -2.43 -11.22
CA ASN A 95 8.00 -2.25 -12.41
C ASN A 95 9.01 -3.38 -12.61
N HIS A 96 8.98 -4.43 -11.79
CA HIS A 96 9.95 -5.52 -11.80
C HIS A 96 9.28 -6.90 -11.86
N ASP A 97 10.00 -7.86 -12.43
CA ASP A 97 9.57 -9.25 -12.46
C ASP A 97 10.11 -10.03 -11.25
N ALA A 98 9.33 -11.00 -10.79
CA ALA A 98 9.73 -11.90 -9.71
C ALA A 98 10.61 -13.03 -10.22
N VAL A 99 11.55 -13.48 -9.39
CA VAL A 99 12.31 -14.72 -9.60
C VAL A 99 11.88 -15.74 -8.56
N TYR A 100 11.48 -16.93 -9.01
CA TYR A 100 11.16 -18.04 -8.12
C TYR A 100 12.43 -18.80 -7.70
N ASP A 101 12.61 -19.00 -6.39
CA ASP A 101 13.65 -19.83 -5.80
C ASP A 101 13.03 -21.13 -5.27
N VAL A 102 13.40 -22.26 -5.88
CA VAL A 102 12.91 -23.60 -5.54
C VAL A 102 13.40 -24.06 -4.16
N ALA A 103 14.58 -23.61 -3.71
CA ALA A 103 15.14 -24.03 -2.43
C ALA A 103 14.41 -23.39 -1.24
N THR A 104 13.89 -22.17 -1.42
CA THR A 104 13.16 -21.44 -0.38
C THR A 104 11.65 -21.36 -0.63
N GLU A 105 11.17 -21.85 -1.78
CA GLU A 105 9.79 -21.73 -2.25
C GLU A 105 9.27 -20.28 -2.24
N LYS A 106 10.12 -19.33 -2.63
CA LYS A 106 9.86 -17.88 -2.57
C LYS A 106 9.90 -17.25 -3.95
N TRP A 107 9.00 -16.30 -4.20
CA TRP A 107 9.17 -15.33 -5.27
C TRP A 107 9.86 -14.09 -4.73
N THR A 108 10.85 -13.59 -5.47
CA THR A 108 11.63 -12.43 -5.06
C THR A 108 11.68 -11.39 -6.18
N TRP A 109 11.27 -10.17 -5.87
CA TRP A 109 11.54 -8.98 -6.68
C TRP A 109 12.75 -8.26 -6.08
N SER A 110 13.74 -7.92 -6.89
CA SER A 110 14.94 -7.20 -6.42
C SER A 110 15.27 -6.04 -7.34
N TYR A 111 15.36 -4.84 -6.77
CA TYR A 111 15.49 -3.62 -7.54
C TYR A 111 16.11 -2.48 -6.73
N ASN A 112 16.54 -1.43 -7.44
CA ASN A 112 17.01 -0.19 -6.84
C ASN A 112 15.95 0.89 -6.99
N PHE A 113 15.83 1.77 -6.01
CA PHE A 113 14.91 2.90 -6.05
C PHE A 113 15.51 4.10 -5.32
N ASN A 114 14.95 5.29 -5.56
CA ASN A 114 15.41 6.53 -4.94
C ASN A 114 14.29 7.16 -4.11
N ALA A 115 14.51 7.25 -2.80
CA ALA A 115 13.65 7.95 -1.85
C ALA A 115 14.54 8.54 -0.75
N ALA A 116 14.79 9.85 -0.78
CA ALA A 116 15.81 10.49 0.06
C ALA A 116 17.20 9.81 -0.03
N GLY A 117 17.57 9.41 -1.25
CA GLY A 117 18.80 8.70 -1.59
C GLY A 117 18.55 7.31 -2.18
N TRP A 118 19.59 6.72 -2.76
CA TRP A 118 19.52 5.40 -3.40
C TRP A 118 19.44 4.26 -2.38
N HIS A 119 18.51 3.33 -2.61
CA HIS A 119 18.28 2.15 -1.81
C HIS A 119 18.16 0.91 -2.72
N THR A 120 18.33 -0.27 -2.13
CA THR A 120 18.03 -1.56 -2.77
C THR A 120 16.89 -2.20 -2.00
N ALA A 121 15.84 -2.61 -2.70
CA ALA A 121 14.70 -3.32 -2.15
C ALA A 121 14.71 -4.79 -2.58
N ARG A 122 14.16 -5.63 -1.70
CA ARG A 122 13.87 -7.04 -1.95
C ARG A 122 12.49 -7.35 -1.37
N LEU A 123 11.49 -7.47 -2.24
CA LEU A 123 10.16 -7.96 -1.89
C LEU A 123 10.14 -9.47 -2.05
N GLU A 124 9.71 -10.18 -1.02
CA GLU A 124 9.57 -11.63 -1.02
C GLU A 124 8.10 -12.01 -0.84
N ALA A 125 7.67 -13.07 -1.53
CA ALA A 125 6.35 -13.67 -1.37
C ALA A 125 6.43 -15.18 -1.12
N THR A 126 5.58 -15.69 -0.23
CA THR A 126 5.31 -17.12 -0.03
C THR A 126 3.81 -17.38 -0.02
N MET A 127 3.37 -18.55 -0.47
CA MET A 127 1.97 -18.95 -0.27
C MET A 127 1.76 -19.31 1.20
N ALA A 128 0.90 -18.58 1.90
CA ALA A 128 0.50 -18.92 3.27
C ALA A 128 -0.66 -19.92 3.28
N ALA A 129 -1.55 -19.82 2.28
CA ALA A 129 -2.64 -20.73 2.00
C ALA A 129 -2.95 -20.71 0.48
N PRO A 130 -3.85 -21.55 -0.06
CA PRO A 130 -4.18 -21.53 -1.49
C PRO A 130 -4.69 -20.16 -1.98
N ASP A 131 -5.37 -19.41 -1.12
CA ASP A 131 -5.97 -18.11 -1.41
C ASP A 131 -5.26 -16.94 -0.72
N GLU A 132 -4.11 -17.18 -0.06
CA GLU A 132 -3.41 -16.20 0.77
C GLU A 132 -1.91 -16.20 0.52
N VAL A 133 -1.34 -15.01 0.36
CA VAL A 133 0.09 -14.78 0.10
C VAL A 133 0.66 -13.97 1.26
N HIS A 134 1.78 -14.44 1.81
CA HIS A 134 2.58 -13.70 2.78
C HIS A 134 3.67 -12.91 2.08
N TRP A 135 3.89 -11.68 2.53
CA TRP A 135 4.78 -10.71 1.90
C TRP A 135 5.79 -10.16 2.92
N GLU A 136 7.02 -9.95 2.48
CA GLU A 136 8.09 -9.33 3.27
C GLU A 136 8.88 -8.34 2.42
N MET A 137 8.97 -7.08 2.84
CA MET A 137 9.76 -6.03 2.18
C MET A 137 11.04 -5.72 2.95
N TYR A 138 12.17 -6.15 2.39
CA TYR A 138 13.50 -5.83 2.91
C TYR A 138 14.10 -4.68 2.12
N ILE A 139 14.68 -3.69 2.80
CA ILE A 139 15.37 -2.56 2.15
C ILE A 139 16.75 -2.37 2.74
N SER A 140 17.71 -1.99 1.90
CA SER A 140 19.07 -1.65 2.26
C SER A 140 19.43 -0.26 1.76
N LYS A 141 20.27 0.46 2.51
CA LYS A 141 20.91 1.71 2.10
C LYS A 141 22.40 1.60 2.39
N ALA A 142 23.21 1.68 1.33
CA ALA A 142 24.66 1.53 1.43
C ALA A 142 25.26 2.48 2.48
N GLY A 143 26.07 1.92 3.38
CA GLY A 143 26.70 2.66 4.48
C GLY A 143 25.76 3.06 5.62
N ALA A 144 24.48 2.67 5.61
CA ALA A 144 23.52 2.98 6.68
C ALA A 144 22.89 1.73 7.30
N PHE A 145 22.21 0.90 6.51
CA PHE A 145 21.55 -0.33 7.01
C PHE A 145 21.40 -1.36 5.88
N THR A 146 21.27 -2.63 6.26
CA THR A 146 21.19 -3.76 5.33
C THR A 146 20.01 -4.65 5.68
N ASN A 147 19.21 -5.02 4.68
CA ASN A 147 18.07 -5.94 4.77
C ASN A 147 17.14 -5.63 5.96
N PHE A 148 16.81 -4.36 6.16
CA PHE A 148 15.83 -3.98 7.16
C PHE A 148 14.43 -4.35 6.67
N LEU A 149 13.70 -5.15 7.44
CA LEU A 149 12.32 -5.54 7.13
C LEU A 149 11.38 -4.38 7.46
N TRP A 150 11.08 -3.57 6.46
CA TRP A 150 10.26 -2.36 6.58
C TRP A 150 8.79 -2.70 6.80
N PHE A 151 8.28 -3.70 6.09
CA PHE A 151 6.94 -4.18 6.29
C PHE A 151 6.79 -5.64 5.94
N SER A 152 5.81 -6.28 6.58
CA SER A 152 5.39 -7.65 6.27
C SER A 152 3.88 -7.73 6.37
N GLY A 153 3.25 -8.67 5.67
CA GLY A 153 1.80 -8.69 5.58
C GLY A 153 1.24 -9.92 4.89
N ASN A 154 -0.08 -10.03 4.87
CA ASN A 154 -0.79 -11.07 4.11
C ASN A 154 -1.76 -10.41 3.15
N SER A 155 -1.99 -11.02 1.99
CA SER A 155 -3.03 -10.60 1.06
C SER A 155 -3.83 -11.78 0.54
N LYS A 156 -5.11 -11.55 0.27
CA LYS A 156 -5.91 -12.50 -0.50
C LYS A 156 -5.59 -12.41 -1.98
N THR A 157 -5.52 -13.57 -2.64
CA THR A 157 -5.21 -13.68 -4.08
C THR A 157 -6.28 -13.05 -4.98
N ASP A 158 -7.49 -12.86 -4.46
CA ASP A 158 -8.61 -12.20 -5.15
C ASP A 158 -8.65 -10.67 -4.93
N ASN A 159 -7.66 -10.11 -4.23
CA ASN A 159 -7.61 -8.69 -3.84
C ASN A 159 -8.83 -8.22 -3.03
N SER A 160 -9.43 -9.09 -2.22
CA SER A 160 -10.50 -8.71 -1.30
C SER A 160 -10.00 -8.14 0.03
N MET A 161 -8.77 -8.47 0.42
CA MET A 161 -8.19 -8.09 1.71
C MET A 161 -6.66 -8.09 1.66
N ALA A 162 -6.05 -7.18 2.42
CA ALA A 162 -4.64 -7.22 2.77
C ALA A 162 -4.41 -6.67 4.17
N THR A 163 -3.40 -7.19 4.86
CA THR A 163 -2.91 -6.66 6.13
C THR A 163 -1.43 -6.39 6.04
N TRP A 164 -0.97 -5.31 6.67
CA TRP A 164 0.45 -4.96 6.70
C TRP A 164 0.85 -4.52 8.11
N LEU A 165 2.05 -4.89 8.51
CA LEU A 165 2.71 -4.40 9.72
C LEU A 165 3.98 -3.68 9.29
N LEU A 166 4.03 -2.38 9.53
CA LEU A 166 5.14 -1.51 9.18
C LEU A 166 5.98 -1.26 10.42
N ARG A 167 7.31 -1.30 10.24
CA ARG A 167 8.28 -0.92 11.26
C ARG A 167 8.73 0.52 11.06
N LYS A 168 9.04 1.19 12.18
CA LYS A 168 9.30 2.62 12.21
C LYS A 168 10.51 3.04 11.37
N ASP A 169 11.69 2.53 11.74
CA ASP A 169 12.93 2.86 11.04
C ASP A 169 14.05 1.85 11.39
N PRO A 170 15.13 1.81 10.60
CA PRO A 170 16.24 0.88 10.82
C PRO A 170 17.05 1.11 12.11
N THR A 171 16.95 2.29 12.73
CA THR A 171 17.67 2.63 13.96
C THR A 171 16.87 2.26 15.23
N ALA A 172 15.54 2.24 15.11
CA ALA A 172 14.61 1.81 16.14
C ALA A 172 13.53 0.89 15.52
N PRO A 173 13.82 -0.41 15.35
CA PRO A 173 12.97 -1.35 14.61
C PRO A 173 11.77 -1.82 15.44
N THR A 174 10.92 -0.88 15.86
CA THR A 174 9.66 -1.15 16.54
C THR A 174 8.52 -1.16 15.53
N ASP A 175 7.51 -1.99 15.78
CA ASP A 175 6.25 -1.90 15.06
C ASP A 175 5.66 -0.50 15.23
N PHE A 176 5.12 0.05 14.14
CA PHE A 176 4.71 1.44 14.06
C PHE A 176 3.26 1.56 13.61
N VAL A 177 2.95 1.04 12.43
CA VAL A 177 1.61 1.13 11.85
C VAL A 177 1.16 -0.27 11.42
N ALA A 178 -0.02 -0.67 11.87
CA ALA A 178 -0.75 -1.78 11.30
C ALA A 178 -1.75 -1.23 10.27
N ILE A 179 -1.82 -1.88 9.11
CA ILE A 179 -2.74 -1.53 8.02
C ILE A 179 -3.69 -2.70 7.81
N GLU A 180 -4.98 -2.40 7.74
CA GLU A 180 -6.01 -3.33 7.31
C GLU A 180 -6.71 -2.71 6.11
N TRP A 181 -6.77 -3.45 5.00
CA TRP A 181 -7.45 -3.04 3.78
C TRP A 181 -8.47 -4.08 3.38
N HIS A 182 -9.67 -3.62 3.04
CA HIS A 182 -10.72 -4.44 2.45
C HIS A 182 -11.23 -3.81 1.17
N ASN A 183 -11.56 -4.68 0.23
CA ASN A 183 -12.09 -4.28 -1.06
C ASN A 183 -13.21 -5.20 -1.49
N ASN A 184 -14.30 -4.59 -1.91
CA ASN A 184 -15.45 -5.27 -2.49
C ASN A 184 -15.63 -4.76 -3.91
N ALA A 185 -14.90 -5.38 -4.84
CA ALA A 185 -14.95 -5.02 -6.26
C ALA A 185 -16.36 -5.13 -6.85
N ALA A 186 -17.19 -6.08 -6.36
CA ALA A 186 -18.56 -6.26 -6.83
C ALA A 186 -19.48 -5.11 -6.42
N ALA A 187 -19.29 -4.57 -5.21
CA ALA A 187 -20.03 -3.41 -4.73
C ALA A 187 -19.38 -2.07 -5.10
N GLY A 188 -18.13 -2.05 -5.56
CA GLY A 188 -17.39 -0.81 -5.80
C GLY A 188 -16.98 -0.08 -4.52
N THR A 189 -16.91 -0.78 -3.38
CA THR A 189 -16.57 -0.19 -2.07
C THR A 189 -15.23 -0.70 -1.57
N SER A 190 -14.51 0.12 -0.81
CA SER A 190 -13.23 -0.28 -0.20
C SER A 190 -12.94 0.57 1.02
N ASN A 191 -12.20 0.04 1.99
CA ASN A 191 -11.69 0.82 3.12
C ASN A 191 -10.25 0.40 3.46
N ILE A 192 -9.50 1.36 4.01
CA ILE A 192 -8.16 1.18 4.54
C ILE A 192 -8.08 1.84 5.90
N ARG A 193 -7.59 1.12 6.91
CA ARG A 193 -7.36 1.61 8.26
C ARG A 193 -5.88 1.52 8.59
N TYR A 194 -5.33 2.62 9.08
CA TYR A 194 -4.00 2.67 9.68
C TYR A 194 -4.15 2.85 11.18
N THR A 195 -3.58 1.91 11.94
CA THR A 195 -3.60 1.91 13.40
C THR A 195 -2.18 2.09 13.93
N ASN A 196 -1.97 3.05 14.81
CA ASN A 196 -0.72 3.20 15.54
C ASN A 196 -0.55 2.03 16.51
N VAL A 197 0.45 1.19 16.27
CA VAL A 197 0.78 0.05 17.14
C VAL A 197 2.10 0.27 17.88
N ALA A 198 2.73 1.43 17.71
CA ALA A 198 3.92 1.78 18.47
C ALA A 198 3.61 1.80 19.98
N PRO A 199 4.53 1.33 20.84
CA PRO A 199 4.38 1.48 22.28
C PRO A 199 4.28 2.97 22.67
N GLY A 200 3.27 3.34 23.45
CA GLY A 200 3.09 4.72 23.90
C GLY A 200 1.63 5.06 24.21
N VAL A 201 1.41 6.34 24.53
CA VAL A 201 0.08 6.86 24.90
C VAL A 201 -0.91 6.89 23.74
N ASP A 202 -0.41 6.89 22.51
CA ASP A 202 -1.23 6.94 21.29
C ASP A 202 -1.43 5.55 20.64
N ASN A 203 -1.03 4.47 21.32
CA ASN A 203 -1.24 3.11 20.83
C ASN A 203 -2.74 2.82 20.70
N GLY A 204 -3.18 2.42 19.51
CA GLY A 204 -4.58 2.22 19.17
C GLY A 204 -5.25 3.42 18.49
N ALA A 205 -4.60 4.58 18.42
CA ALA A 205 -5.08 5.70 17.59
C ALA A 205 -5.10 5.27 16.11
N TYR A 206 -6.11 5.68 15.36
CA TYR A 206 -6.24 5.28 13.96
C TYR A 206 -6.82 6.36 13.06
N ILE A 207 -6.54 6.21 11.77
CA ILE A 207 -7.30 6.83 10.69
C ILE A 207 -7.79 5.73 9.76
N GLU A 208 -9.07 5.77 9.44
CA GLU A 208 -9.70 4.92 8.45
C GLU A 208 -10.29 5.78 7.35
N TYR A 209 -10.09 5.36 6.11
CA TYR A 209 -10.65 5.95 4.91
C TYR A 209 -11.46 4.89 4.18
N GLY A 210 -12.59 5.26 3.60
CA GLY A 210 -13.28 4.35 2.69
C GLY A 210 -14.20 5.03 1.69
N LEU A 211 -14.53 4.24 0.67
CA LEU A 211 -15.48 4.55 -0.39
C LEU A 211 -16.74 3.70 -0.21
N THR A 212 -17.89 4.34 -0.36
CA THR A 212 -19.22 3.73 -0.22
C THR A 212 -20.10 4.09 -1.42
N ASN A 213 -21.32 3.51 -1.47
CA ASN A 213 -22.32 3.85 -2.48
C ASN A 213 -23.40 4.82 -1.96
N ASN A 214 -23.16 5.45 -0.81
CA ASN A 214 -24.07 6.47 -0.28
C ASN A 214 -23.92 7.77 -1.08
N GLU A 215 -24.83 8.73 -0.86
CA GLU A 215 -24.71 10.06 -1.46
C GLU A 215 -23.40 10.76 -1.06
N LEU A 216 -23.07 10.71 0.24
CA LEU A 216 -21.73 10.99 0.73
C LEU A 216 -20.88 9.72 0.58
N ASN A 217 -20.32 9.56 -0.62
CA ASN A 217 -19.69 8.34 -1.08
C ASN A 217 -18.26 8.09 -0.54
N ALA A 218 -17.77 8.92 0.37
CA ALA A 218 -16.49 8.71 1.05
C ALA A 218 -16.55 9.11 2.52
N PHE A 219 -15.69 8.50 3.33
CA PHE A 219 -15.60 8.80 4.75
C PHE A 219 -14.16 8.76 5.30
N TYR A 220 -13.95 9.50 6.39
CA TYR A 220 -12.87 9.27 7.33
C TYR A 220 -13.42 9.01 8.73
N ASN A 221 -12.84 8.02 9.42
CA ASN A 221 -12.95 7.88 10.87
C ASN A 221 -11.57 8.08 11.47
N ILE A 222 -11.42 9.13 12.27
CA ILE A 222 -10.15 9.45 12.93
C ILE A 222 -10.36 9.33 14.43
N TYR A 223 -9.61 8.42 15.06
CA TYR A 223 -9.68 8.18 16.49
C TYR A 223 -8.36 8.53 17.17
N LEU A 224 -8.46 9.38 18.19
CA LEU A 224 -7.35 9.73 19.06
C LEU A 224 -7.61 9.17 20.46
N ILE A 225 -6.65 8.43 20.99
CA ILE A 225 -6.73 7.79 22.31
C ILE A 225 -6.89 8.83 23.42
N ASN A 226 -6.13 9.93 23.31
CA ASN A 226 -6.21 11.01 24.29
C ASN A 226 -7.57 11.71 24.21
N GLY A 227 -8.37 11.55 25.26
CA GLY A 227 -9.70 12.14 25.35
C GLY A 227 -10.80 11.32 24.68
N ASP A 228 -10.52 10.08 24.26
CA ASP A 228 -11.49 9.18 23.60
C ASP A 228 -12.22 9.87 22.44
N ASN A 229 -11.43 10.44 21.53
CA ASN A 229 -11.91 11.44 20.58
C ASN A 229 -12.07 10.85 19.18
N LEU A 230 -13.32 10.65 18.75
CA LEU A 230 -13.67 10.18 17.41
C LEU A 230 -14.17 11.34 16.54
N VAL A 231 -13.48 11.59 15.44
CA VAL A 231 -13.90 12.50 14.38
C VAL A 231 -14.43 11.66 13.22
N ASN A 232 -15.71 11.80 12.89
CA ASN A 232 -16.31 11.20 11.71
C ASN A 232 -16.46 12.29 10.64
N ILE A 233 -16.08 11.98 9.41
CA ILE A 233 -16.16 12.88 8.26
C ILE A 233 -16.77 12.08 7.12
N GLU A 234 -17.76 12.64 6.45
CA GLU A 234 -18.35 12.06 5.24
C GLU A 234 -18.49 13.14 4.18
N TRP A 235 -18.22 12.81 2.92
CA TRP A 235 -18.35 13.76 1.81
C TRP A 235 -18.65 13.07 0.49
N ASN A 236 -19.11 13.84 -0.48
CA ASN A 236 -19.19 13.41 -1.87
C ASN A 236 -17.88 13.72 -2.61
N THR A 237 -17.22 12.72 -3.15
CA THR A 237 -15.95 12.86 -3.89
C THR A 237 -16.05 13.65 -5.20
N ASN A 238 -17.27 13.89 -5.72
CA ASN A 238 -17.51 14.66 -6.94
C ASN A 238 -17.98 16.08 -6.62
N SER A 239 -19.07 16.22 -5.86
CA SER A 239 -19.74 17.50 -5.60
C SER A 239 -19.20 18.23 -4.35
N LYS A 240 -18.41 17.54 -3.52
CA LYS A 240 -17.60 18.06 -2.41
C LYS A 240 -18.36 18.44 -1.14
N GLU A 241 -19.69 18.51 -1.16
CA GLU A 241 -20.50 18.65 0.05
C GLU A 241 -20.23 17.50 1.02
N GLY A 242 -20.44 17.78 2.30
CA GLY A 242 -20.15 16.80 3.33
C GLY A 242 -20.51 17.27 4.72
N ARG A 243 -20.07 16.48 5.69
CA ARG A 243 -20.39 16.66 7.10
C ARG A 243 -19.29 16.12 8.01
N VAL A 244 -19.18 16.73 9.18
CA VAL A 244 -18.26 16.32 10.24
C VAL A 244 -19.01 16.20 11.56
N LYS A 245 -18.62 15.22 12.36
CA LYS A 245 -19.13 14.99 13.70
C LYS A 245 -17.96 14.76 14.64
N ASN A 246 -17.99 15.47 15.77
CA ASN A 246 -17.00 15.30 16.82
C ASN A 246 -17.51 15.86 18.16
N LEU A 247 -17.77 14.98 19.13
CA LEU A 247 -18.29 15.36 20.43
C LEU A 247 -17.37 16.34 21.18
N ALA A 248 -16.06 16.11 21.15
CA ALA A 248 -15.09 16.94 21.88
C ALA A 248 -15.00 18.37 21.33
N HIS A 249 -15.21 18.56 20.03
CA HIS A 249 -15.14 19.86 19.37
C HIS A 249 -16.47 20.63 19.41
N PHE A 250 -17.58 19.96 19.08
CA PHE A 250 -18.89 20.61 18.95
C PHE A 250 -19.73 20.57 20.25
N GLY A 251 -19.35 19.72 21.21
CA GLY A 251 -20.08 19.55 22.47
C GLY A 251 -21.42 18.80 22.33
N ASN A 252 -21.68 18.19 21.17
CA ASN A 252 -22.87 17.42 20.86
C ASN A 252 -22.54 16.27 19.87
N GLU A 253 -23.48 15.36 19.62
CA GLU A 253 -23.32 14.22 18.71
C GLU A 253 -23.94 14.45 17.31
N ASP A 254 -24.30 15.70 17.00
CA ASP A 254 -24.93 16.09 15.75
C ASP A 254 -23.89 16.21 14.62
N TRP A 255 -24.38 16.09 13.39
CA TRP A 255 -23.58 16.38 12.21
C TRP A 255 -23.53 17.89 11.97
N HIS A 256 -22.38 18.37 11.51
CA HIS A 256 -22.16 19.74 11.09
C HIS A 256 -21.75 19.74 9.62
N CYS A 257 -22.54 20.38 8.75
CA CYS A 257 -22.47 20.19 7.30
C CYS A 257 -21.84 21.38 6.57
N TRP A 258 -21.38 21.12 5.35
CA TRP A 258 -20.97 22.11 4.37
C TRP A 258 -21.47 21.76 2.96
N ASP A 259 -21.63 22.75 2.10
CA ASP A 259 -22.14 22.60 0.74
C ASP A 259 -21.04 22.39 -0.34
N THR A 260 -21.42 22.44 -1.61
CA THR A 260 -20.49 22.27 -2.74
C THR A 260 -19.40 23.35 -2.85
N LEU A 261 -19.58 24.50 -2.19
CA LEU A 261 -18.60 25.59 -2.09
C LEU A 261 -17.75 25.50 -0.82
N LEU A 262 -17.96 24.45 -0.02
CA LEU A 262 -17.33 24.20 1.27
C LEU A 262 -17.78 25.19 2.36
N GLU A 263 -18.92 25.83 2.16
CA GLU A 263 -19.53 26.79 3.09
C GLU A 263 -20.46 26.06 4.07
N ASP A 264 -20.45 26.48 5.33
CA ASP A 264 -21.22 25.86 6.39
C ASP A 264 -22.73 26.01 6.10
N VAL A 265 -23.45 24.90 6.17
CA VAL A 265 -24.91 24.86 5.97
C VAL A 265 -25.58 24.02 7.04
N VAL A 266 -26.89 24.21 7.20
CA VAL A 266 -27.72 23.32 8.03
C VAL A 266 -27.73 21.94 7.37
N CYS A 267 -27.52 20.89 8.17
CA CYS A 267 -27.64 19.53 7.67
C CYS A 267 -29.08 19.21 7.27
N GLU A 268 -29.24 18.54 6.13
CA GLU A 268 -30.51 17.99 5.67
C GLU A 268 -30.90 16.69 6.39
#